data_AF-A0A2V9PGB7-F1
#
_entry.id   AF-A0A2V9PGB7-F1
#
_cell.length_a   1.000
_cell.length_b   1.000
_cell.length_c   1.000
_cell.angle_alpha   90.00
_cell.angle_beta   90.00
_cell.angle_gamma   90.00
#
_symmetry.space_group_name_H-M   'P 1'
#
loop_
_entity.id
_entity.type
_entity.pdbx_description
1 polymer ?
#
loop_
_entity_poly.entity_id
_entity_poly.type
_entity_poly.pdbx_seq_one_letter_code
_entity_poly.pdbx_strand_id
1 'polypeptide(L)'
;MTRYCEARKDRVCILQAAQAVVPVATHRPPVQSSYAAYYHPWIEVSSLDRTSKAMVPPCGHIAGVYAKTDAERGVWKAPANEVLVGVTGLSQELNEADSETLNTSGIDVIREFAAQGIRVWGARTTSPDSEWKYVNVRRLLIYLEQSIERGLQWVVFEPNDAALWMAVRTSIENFLVGFWRAGGLQGAKPEEAFFVKCDRDTMTQDDIDNGRLICVIGVAPVKAAEFVIIRIGIWM
;
A
#
# COMPACT_ATOMS: atom_id res chain seq x y z
N MET A 1 -3.52 -17.53 -4.70
CA MET A 1 -2.75 -16.27 -4.86
C MET A 1 -2.42 -15.63 -3.51
N THR A 2 -3.39 -15.29 -2.66
CA THR A 2 -3.14 -14.60 -1.37
C THR A 2 -2.15 -15.33 -0.47
N ARG A 3 -2.32 -16.65 -0.25
CA ARG A 3 -1.36 -17.49 0.50
C ARG A 3 0.09 -17.39 0.00
N TYR A 4 0.27 -17.23 -1.31
CA TYR A 4 1.60 -17.07 -1.90
C TYR A 4 2.19 -15.69 -1.57
N CYS A 5 1.38 -14.63 -1.59
CA CYS A 5 1.82 -13.30 -1.19
C CYS A 5 2.16 -13.23 0.31
N GLU A 6 1.36 -13.90 1.15
CA GLU A 6 1.62 -14.01 2.60
C GLU A 6 2.89 -14.80 2.93
N ALA A 7 3.16 -15.87 2.18
CA ALA A 7 4.37 -16.67 2.37
C ALA A 7 5.63 -15.91 1.95
N ARG A 8 5.56 -15.14 0.85
CA ARG A 8 6.72 -14.42 0.32
C ARG A 8 6.95 -13.05 0.93
N LYS A 9 5.89 -12.38 1.40
CA LYS A 9 5.90 -11.05 2.01
C LYS A 9 6.49 -9.90 1.16
N ASP A 10 6.83 -10.16 -0.10
CA ASP A 10 7.48 -9.22 -1.02
C ASP A 10 6.53 -8.65 -2.09
N ARG A 11 5.23 -8.98 -2.03
CA ARG A 11 4.23 -8.60 -3.05
C ARG A 11 2.82 -8.53 -2.50
N VAL A 12 1.96 -7.78 -3.17
CA VAL A 12 0.51 -7.68 -2.88
C VAL A 12 -0.26 -8.22 -4.08
N CYS A 13 -1.36 -8.95 -3.86
CA CYS A 13 -2.28 -9.33 -4.92
C CYS A 13 -3.44 -8.34 -5.05
N ILE A 14 -3.79 -8.02 -6.29
CA ILE A 14 -4.98 -7.25 -6.62
C ILE A 14 -6.04 -8.24 -7.06
N LEU A 15 -7.11 -8.32 -6.28
CA LEU A 15 -8.24 -9.21 -6.49
C LEU A 15 -9.46 -8.40 -6.93
N GLN A 16 -10.49 -9.09 -7.40
CA GLN A 16 -11.73 -8.47 -7.84
C GLN A 16 -12.96 -9.26 -7.44
N ALA A 17 -14.08 -8.55 -7.27
CA ALA A 17 -15.39 -9.16 -7.14
C ALA A 17 -15.93 -9.70 -8.47
N ALA A 18 -17.06 -10.40 -8.40
CA ALA A 18 -17.85 -10.73 -9.58
C ALA A 18 -18.43 -9.45 -10.22
N GLN A 19 -18.87 -9.52 -11.49
CA GLN A 19 -19.41 -8.36 -12.21
C GLN A 19 -20.59 -7.71 -11.51
N ALA A 20 -21.44 -8.52 -10.87
CA ALA A 20 -22.57 -8.05 -10.08
C ALA A 20 -22.40 -8.50 -8.62
N VAL A 21 -22.52 -7.55 -7.70
CA VAL A 21 -22.54 -7.79 -6.27
C VAL A 21 -23.93 -7.49 -5.73
N VAL A 22 -24.66 -8.55 -5.40
CA VAL A 22 -26.01 -8.48 -4.82
C VAL A 22 -26.15 -9.57 -3.74
N PRO A 23 -26.55 -9.23 -2.50
CA PRO A 23 -26.75 -7.89 -1.97
C PRO A 23 -25.42 -7.27 -1.50
N VAL A 24 -25.23 -5.97 -1.82
CA VAL A 24 -24.05 -5.18 -1.42
C VAL A 24 -23.78 -5.25 0.08
N ALA A 25 -24.82 -5.16 0.91
CA ALA A 25 -24.73 -5.15 2.37
C ALA A 25 -23.94 -6.31 2.98
N THR A 26 -24.02 -7.51 2.37
CA THR A 26 -23.41 -8.73 2.90
C THR A 26 -22.14 -9.14 2.17
N HIS A 27 -21.76 -8.43 1.11
CA HIS A 27 -20.59 -8.80 0.33
C HIS A 27 -19.31 -8.50 1.10
N ARG A 28 -18.39 -9.47 1.11
CA ARG A 28 -17.09 -9.39 1.79
C ARG A 28 -16.01 -9.94 0.86
N PRO A 29 -14.77 -9.45 0.96
CA PRO A 29 -13.64 -10.10 0.31
C PRO A 29 -13.55 -11.57 0.72
N PRO A 30 -13.20 -12.49 -0.19
CA PRO A 30 -13.11 -13.93 0.11
C PRO A 30 -11.88 -14.28 0.97
N VAL A 31 -11.02 -13.30 1.25
CA VAL A 31 -9.78 -13.45 2.02
C VAL A 31 -9.64 -12.27 2.97
N GLN A 32 -8.97 -12.50 4.10
CA GLN A 32 -8.59 -11.45 5.04
C GLN A 32 -7.08 -11.39 5.11
N SER A 33 -6.49 -10.44 4.39
CA SER A 33 -5.05 -10.32 4.29
C SER A 33 -4.62 -8.89 4.03
N SER A 34 -3.55 -8.49 4.72
CA SER A 34 -2.86 -7.23 4.44
C SER A 34 -2.09 -7.25 3.11
N TYR A 35 -1.87 -8.43 2.52
CA TYR A 35 -1.21 -8.61 1.23
C TYR A 35 -2.20 -8.76 0.06
N ALA A 36 -3.48 -8.41 0.28
CA ALA A 36 -4.50 -8.41 -0.76
C ALA A 36 -5.31 -7.11 -0.73
N ALA A 37 -5.57 -6.54 -1.90
CA ALA A 37 -6.57 -5.50 -2.12
C ALA A 37 -7.67 -6.06 -3.03
N TYR A 38 -8.92 -5.66 -2.83
CA TYR A 38 -10.07 -6.27 -3.51
C TYR A 38 -10.97 -5.19 -4.09
N TYR A 39 -11.15 -5.23 -5.42
CA TYR A 39 -11.78 -4.15 -6.17
C TYR A 39 -13.13 -4.56 -6.77
N HIS A 40 -14.04 -3.59 -6.84
CA HIS A 40 -15.35 -3.70 -7.49
C HIS A 40 -15.74 -2.33 -8.05
N PRO A 41 -16.51 -2.18 -9.14
CA PRO A 41 -16.97 -3.17 -10.12
C PRO A 41 -15.94 -3.53 -11.19
N TRP A 42 -16.36 -4.40 -12.13
CA TRP A 42 -15.64 -4.59 -13.39
C TRP A 42 -15.77 -3.32 -14.25
N ILE A 43 -14.82 -3.17 -15.18
CA ILE A 43 -14.68 -1.98 -16.00
C ILE A 43 -14.92 -2.31 -17.47
N GLU A 44 -15.58 -1.41 -18.17
CA GLU A 44 -15.77 -1.48 -19.61
C GLU A 44 -14.59 -0.80 -20.31
N VAL A 45 -13.97 -1.50 -21.26
CA VAL A 45 -12.91 -0.95 -22.11
C VAL A 45 -13.28 -1.09 -23.58
N SER A 46 -12.86 -0.13 -24.39
CA SER A 46 -12.98 -0.23 -25.84
C SER A 46 -11.86 -1.08 -26.42
N SER A 47 -12.16 -1.88 -27.45
CA SER A 47 -11.15 -2.55 -28.24
C SER A 47 -10.20 -1.54 -28.90
N LEU A 48 -8.99 -1.99 -29.26
CA LEU A 48 -7.96 -1.09 -29.83
C LEU A 48 -8.44 -0.40 -31.13
N ASP A 49 -9.24 -1.09 -31.93
CA ASP A 49 -9.89 -0.59 -33.15
C ASP A 49 -11.18 0.21 -32.87
N ARG A 50 -11.60 0.31 -31.59
CA ARG A 50 -12.80 1.00 -31.11
C ARG A 50 -14.12 0.51 -31.71
N THR A 51 -14.14 -0.71 -32.25
CA THR A 51 -15.33 -1.30 -32.86
C THR A 51 -16.20 -2.06 -31.86
N SER A 52 -15.62 -2.45 -30.72
CA SER A 52 -16.30 -3.23 -29.69
C SER A 52 -15.91 -2.75 -28.30
N LYS A 53 -16.71 -3.17 -27.32
CA LYS A 53 -16.48 -2.92 -25.91
C LYS A 53 -16.51 -4.25 -25.17
N ALA A 54 -15.68 -4.39 -24.14
CA ALA A 54 -15.62 -5.58 -23.31
C ALA A 54 -15.58 -5.22 -21.83
N MET A 55 -16.31 -5.99 -21.03
CA MET A 55 -16.18 -5.95 -19.57
C MET A 55 -14.98 -6.78 -19.16
N VAL A 56 -14.04 -6.16 -18.46
CA VAL A 56 -12.81 -6.80 -17.97
C VAL A 56 -12.65 -6.62 -16.46
N PRO A 57 -11.97 -7.55 -15.77
CA PRO A 57 -11.58 -7.37 -14.39
C PRO A 57 -10.74 -6.09 -14.21
N PRO A 58 -10.93 -5.33 -13.11
CA PRO A 58 -10.23 -4.06 -12.91
C PRO A 58 -8.74 -4.25 -12.57
N CYS A 59 -8.31 -5.43 -12.14
CA CYS A 59 -7.00 -5.66 -11.53
C CYS A 59 -5.80 -5.17 -12.38
N GLY A 60 -5.85 -5.34 -13.71
CA GLY A 60 -4.80 -4.85 -14.61
C GLY A 60 -4.72 -3.32 -14.66
N HIS A 61 -5.86 -2.63 -14.67
CA HIS A 61 -5.89 -1.17 -14.66
C HIS A 61 -5.47 -0.61 -13.31
N ILE A 62 -5.88 -1.25 -12.21
CA ILE A 62 -5.42 -0.90 -10.87
C ILE A 62 -3.91 -1.09 -10.72
N ALA A 63 -3.33 -2.15 -11.28
CA ALA A 63 -1.87 -2.32 -11.31
C ALA A 63 -1.17 -1.17 -12.06
N GLY A 64 -1.77 -0.68 -13.16
CA GLY A 64 -1.31 0.51 -13.86
C GLY A 64 -1.41 1.78 -13.01
N VAL A 65 -2.50 1.97 -12.28
CA VAL A 65 -2.67 3.09 -11.32
C VAL A 65 -1.58 3.02 -10.25
N TYR A 66 -1.33 1.84 -9.68
CA TYR A 66 -0.29 1.62 -8.68
C TYR A 66 1.09 2.03 -9.20
N ALA A 67 1.44 1.61 -10.42
CA ALA A 67 2.72 1.95 -11.04
C ALA A 67 2.83 3.46 -11.30
N LYS A 68 1.77 4.08 -11.84
CA LYS A 68 1.73 5.52 -12.10
C LYS A 68 1.87 6.34 -10.81
N THR A 69 1.05 6.03 -9.79
CA THR A 69 1.09 6.74 -8.51
C THR A 69 2.47 6.63 -7.85
N ASP A 70 3.08 5.44 -7.86
CA ASP A 70 4.41 5.25 -7.30
C ASP A 70 5.47 6.08 -8.03
N ALA A 71 5.42 6.13 -9.37
CA ALA A 71 6.38 6.86 -10.19
C ALA A 71 6.24 8.39 -10.02
N GLU A 72 5.01 8.89 -9.94
CA GLU A 72 4.75 10.35 -9.88
C GLU A 72 4.79 10.92 -8.46
N ARG A 73 4.40 10.13 -7.46
CA ARG A 73 4.11 10.60 -6.09
C ARG A 73 4.76 9.77 -4.99
N GLY A 74 5.41 8.67 -5.33
CA GLY A 74 6.02 7.73 -4.38
C GLY A 74 5.05 6.67 -3.85
N VAL A 75 5.58 5.52 -3.46
CA VAL A 75 4.82 4.32 -3.01
C VAL A 75 3.96 4.57 -1.76
N TRP A 76 4.31 5.60 -0.97
CA TRP A 76 3.57 6.00 0.22
C TRP A 76 2.25 6.70 -0.11
N LYS A 77 2.06 7.21 -1.33
CA LYS A 77 0.80 7.84 -1.74
C LYS A 77 -0.26 6.77 -2.02
N ALA A 78 -1.44 6.93 -1.42
CA ALA A 78 -2.60 6.09 -1.72
C ALA A 78 -2.97 6.14 -3.21
N PRO A 79 -3.07 4.99 -3.90
CA PRO A 79 -3.47 4.91 -5.31
C PRO A 79 -5.00 5.00 -5.48
N ALA A 80 -5.59 6.03 -4.88
CA ALA A 80 -7.01 6.37 -4.93
C ALA A 80 -7.19 7.81 -5.39
N ASN A 81 -8.41 8.16 -5.78
CA ASN A 81 -8.77 9.41 -6.44
C ASN A 81 -8.06 9.59 -7.81
N GLU A 82 -7.66 8.49 -8.43
CA GLU A 82 -7.00 8.44 -9.73
C GLU A 82 -8.00 8.09 -10.84
N VAL A 83 -7.90 8.78 -11.97
CA VAL A 83 -8.76 8.53 -13.15
C VAL A 83 -8.27 7.26 -13.86
N LEU A 84 -9.19 6.35 -14.19
CA LEU A 84 -8.91 5.18 -15.00
C LEU A 84 -8.94 5.54 -16.49
N VAL A 85 -7.77 5.59 -17.10
CA VAL A 85 -7.62 5.89 -18.53
C VAL A 85 -8.13 4.72 -19.37
N GLY A 86 -8.89 5.02 -20.43
CA GLY A 86 -9.39 4.01 -21.37
C GLY A 86 -10.63 3.24 -20.91
N VAL A 87 -11.17 3.56 -19.73
CA VAL A 87 -12.39 2.97 -19.19
C VAL A 87 -13.59 3.82 -19.58
N THR A 88 -14.64 3.17 -20.10
CA THR A 88 -15.84 3.84 -20.65
C THR A 88 -17.13 3.52 -19.90
N GLY A 89 -17.08 2.66 -18.89
CA GLY A 89 -18.25 2.24 -18.14
C GLY A 89 -17.90 1.27 -17.02
N LEU A 90 -18.90 0.95 -16.20
CA LEU A 90 -18.79 0.07 -15.04
C LEU A 90 -19.85 -1.04 -15.13
N SER A 91 -19.54 -2.25 -14.66
CA SER A 91 -20.51 -3.36 -14.67
C SER A 91 -21.66 -3.17 -13.67
N GLN A 92 -21.48 -2.29 -12.68
CA GLN A 92 -22.49 -1.95 -11.70
C GLN A 92 -22.28 -0.51 -11.25
N GLU A 93 -23.31 0.32 -11.40
CA GLU A 93 -23.31 1.66 -10.81
C GLU A 93 -23.55 1.57 -9.31
N LEU A 94 -22.77 2.31 -8.53
CA LEU A 94 -22.85 2.34 -7.07
C LEU A 94 -23.19 3.74 -6.61
N ASN A 95 -24.30 3.85 -5.87
CA ASN A 95 -24.59 5.06 -5.11
C ASN A 95 -23.60 5.20 -3.94
N GLU A 96 -23.68 6.32 -3.22
CA GLU A 96 -22.77 6.63 -2.12
C GLU A 96 -22.90 5.64 -0.95
N ALA A 97 -24.12 5.26 -0.57
CA ALA A 97 -24.36 4.34 0.54
C ALA A 97 -23.83 2.93 0.25
N ASP A 98 -24.03 2.42 -0.96
CA ASP A 98 -23.48 1.14 -1.41
C ASP A 98 -21.94 1.19 -1.44
N SER A 99 -21.39 2.31 -1.94
CA SER A 99 -19.94 2.53 -1.99
C SER A 99 -19.31 2.54 -0.59
N GLU A 100 -19.93 3.22 0.36
CA GLU A 100 -19.49 3.27 1.75
C GLU A 100 -19.58 1.89 2.43
N THR A 101 -20.66 1.16 2.15
CA THR A 101 -20.89 -0.19 2.66
C THR A 101 -19.81 -1.17 2.18
N LEU A 102 -19.49 -1.14 0.88
CA LEU A 102 -18.43 -1.95 0.30
C LEU A 102 -17.06 -1.55 0.84
N ASN A 103 -16.76 -0.24 0.86
CA ASN A 103 -15.50 0.26 1.40
C ASN A 103 -15.30 -0.24 2.84
N THR A 104 -16.30 -0.08 3.71
CA THR A 104 -16.23 -0.51 5.13
C THR A 104 -16.02 -2.01 5.28
N SER A 105 -16.39 -2.77 4.26
CA SER A 105 -16.17 -4.22 4.16
C SER A 105 -14.78 -4.60 3.62
N GLY A 106 -13.89 -3.64 3.34
CA GLY A 106 -12.56 -3.89 2.77
C GLY A 106 -12.56 -4.07 1.25
N ILE A 107 -13.55 -3.48 0.56
CA ILE A 107 -13.72 -3.56 -0.90
C ILE A 107 -13.53 -2.17 -1.47
N ASP A 108 -12.47 -1.96 -2.25
CA ASP A 108 -12.18 -0.69 -2.88
C ASP A 108 -13.06 -0.48 -4.12
N VAL A 109 -13.88 0.56 -4.10
CA VAL A 109 -14.82 0.83 -5.17
C VAL A 109 -14.23 1.66 -6.31
N ILE A 110 -14.66 1.38 -7.54
CA ILE A 110 -14.44 2.25 -8.71
C ILE A 110 -15.77 2.94 -8.99
N ARG A 111 -15.75 4.27 -9.12
CA ARG A 111 -16.98 5.06 -9.29
C ARG A 111 -16.83 6.05 -10.42
N GLU A 112 -17.94 6.27 -11.11
CA GLU A 112 -18.08 7.40 -12.01
C GLU A 112 -18.50 8.65 -11.25
N PHE A 113 -17.76 9.73 -11.47
CA PHE A 113 -18.09 11.04 -10.96
C PHE A 113 -18.39 11.96 -12.13
N ALA A 114 -19.56 12.61 -12.11
CA ALA A 114 -19.94 13.58 -13.12
C ALA A 114 -18.82 14.62 -13.32
N ALA A 115 -18.42 14.84 -14.58
CA ALA A 115 -17.32 15.72 -15.00
C ALA A 115 -15.90 15.35 -14.52
N GLN A 116 -15.71 14.34 -13.67
CA GLN A 116 -14.37 13.89 -13.21
C GLN A 116 -13.99 12.50 -13.74
N GLY A 117 -14.92 11.83 -14.42
CA GLY A 117 -14.70 10.52 -15.06
C GLY A 117 -14.77 9.36 -14.07
N ILE A 118 -14.31 8.19 -14.53
CA ILE A 118 -14.29 6.95 -13.75
C ILE A 118 -13.00 6.90 -12.93
N ARG A 119 -13.12 6.77 -11.61
CA ARG A 119 -12.01 6.91 -10.67
C ARG A 119 -11.94 5.75 -9.69
N VAL A 120 -10.72 5.41 -9.30
CA VAL A 120 -10.47 4.50 -8.16
C VAL A 120 -10.81 5.25 -6.88
N TRP A 121 -11.69 4.70 -6.06
CA TRP A 121 -12.28 5.36 -4.88
C TRP A 121 -12.15 4.51 -3.61
N GLY A 122 -10.98 3.90 -3.45
CA GLY A 122 -10.57 3.11 -2.30
C GLY A 122 -9.08 2.76 -2.39
N ALA A 123 -8.45 2.54 -1.24
CA ALA A 123 -7.04 2.12 -1.15
C ALA A 123 -6.84 1.20 0.07
N ARG A 124 -7.83 0.37 0.39
CA ARG A 124 -7.83 -0.53 1.54
C ARG A 124 -7.26 -1.89 1.16
N THR A 125 -6.64 -2.54 2.14
CA THR A 125 -6.39 -3.98 2.05
C THR A 125 -7.64 -4.73 2.53
N THR A 126 -7.64 -6.05 2.36
CA THR A 126 -8.66 -6.93 2.92
C THR A 126 -8.42 -7.26 4.40
N SER A 127 -7.41 -6.64 5.03
CA SER A 127 -7.05 -6.90 6.43
C SER A 127 -8.11 -6.32 7.39
N PRO A 128 -8.54 -7.08 8.41
CA PRO A 128 -9.34 -6.52 9.51
C PRO A 128 -8.48 -5.69 10.48
N ASP A 129 -7.16 -5.85 10.45
CA ASP A 129 -6.23 -5.10 11.29
C ASP A 129 -6.09 -3.65 10.81
N SER A 130 -6.40 -2.71 11.71
CA SER A 130 -6.34 -1.28 11.48
C SER A 130 -4.94 -0.75 11.15
N GLU A 131 -3.87 -1.43 11.60
CA GLU A 131 -2.49 -1.08 11.25
C GLU A 131 -2.23 -1.29 9.76
N TRP A 132 -2.85 -2.32 9.19
CA TRP A 132 -2.68 -2.74 7.80
C TRP A 132 -3.84 -2.34 6.90
N LYS A 133 -4.68 -1.40 7.36
CA LYS A 133 -5.89 -1.00 6.66
C LYS A 133 -5.62 -0.55 5.22
N TYR A 134 -4.51 0.13 4.94
CA TYR A 134 -4.26 0.77 3.65
C TYR A 134 -3.18 0.09 2.81
N VAL A 135 -3.43 -0.02 1.50
CA VAL A 135 -2.54 -0.69 0.55
C VAL A 135 -1.21 0.05 0.35
N ASN A 136 -1.21 1.39 0.37
CA ASN A 136 0.02 2.17 0.28
C ASN A 136 0.93 1.96 1.50
N VAL A 137 0.36 1.74 2.69
CA VAL A 137 1.16 1.42 3.89
C VAL A 137 1.80 0.05 3.76
N ARG A 138 1.05 -0.98 3.34
CA ARG A 138 1.64 -2.31 3.08
C ARG A 138 2.72 -2.24 2.00
N ARG A 139 2.44 -1.59 0.88
CA ARG A 139 3.38 -1.47 -0.25
C ARG A 139 4.63 -0.69 0.13
N LEU A 140 4.50 0.37 0.94
CA LEU A 140 5.63 1.11 1.50
C LEU A 140 6.54 0.21 2.32
N LEU A 141 5.99 -0.59 3.24
CA LEU A 141 6.80 -1.47 4.08
C LEU A 141 7.49 -2.57 3.28
N ILE A 142 6.81 -3.16 2.29
CA ILE A 142 7.44 -4.08 1.33
C ILE A 142 8.60 -3.40 0.59
N TYR A 143 8.38 -2.17 0.10
CA TYR A 143 9.40 -1.42 -0.62
C TYR A 143 10.64 -1.14 0.25
N LEU A 144 10.43 -0.72 1.51
CA LEU A 144 11.51 -0.44 2.44
C LEU A 144 12.31 -1.72 2.77
N GLU A 145 11.63 -2.80 3.13
CA GLU A 145 12.26 -4.10 3.42
C GLU A 145 13.12 -4.58 2.25
N GLN A 146 12.54 -4.62 1.06
CA GLN A 146 13.24 -5.08 -0.15
C GLN A 146 14.37 -4.14 -0.59
N SER A 147 14.28 -2.85 -0.31
CA SER A 147 15.35 -1.89 -0.63
C SER A 147 16.52 -1.99 0.34
N ILE A 148 16.21 -2.17 1.63
CA ILE A 148 17.22 -2.33 2.69
C ILE A 148 17.94 -3.66 2.52
N GLU A 149 17.22 -4.76 2.29
CA GLU A 149 17.81 -6.09 2.04
C GLU A 149 18.78 -6.07 0.84
N ARG A 150 18.41 -5.39 -0.24
CA ARG A 150 19.27 -5.21 -1.41
C ARG A 150 20.46 -4.27 -1.12
N GLY A 151 20.24 -3.21 -0.35
CA GLY A 151 21.28 -2.26 0.03
C GLY A 151 22.32 -2.82 1.00
N LEU A 152 21.99 -3.88 1.73
CA LEU A 152 22.86 -4.51 2.73
C LEU A 152 23.54 -5.80 2.24
N GLN A 153 23.51 -6.11 0.93
CA GLN A 153 24.17 -7.31 0.40
C GLN A 153 25.68 -7.37 0.68
N TRP A 154 26.33 -6.22 0.86
CA TRP A 154 27.76 -6.13 1.20
C TRP A 154 28.10 -6.60 2.62
N VAL A 155 27.10 -6.75 3.50
CA VAL A 155 27.29 -7.18 4.91
C VAL A 155 27.65 -8.66 5.00
N VAL A 156 27.29 -9.45 3.99
CA VAL A 156 27.46 -10.90 4.01
C VAL A 156 28.95 -11.24 4.05
N PHE A 157 29.34 -12.06 5.03
CA PHE A 157 30.72 -12.49 5.31
C PHE A 157 31.67 -11.41 5.87
N GLU A 158 31.17 -10.24 6.23
CA GLU A 158 31.96 -9.26 6.98
C GLU A 158 32.12 -9.66 8.46
N PRO A 159 33.19 -9.22 9.15
CA PRO A 159 33.35 -9.44 10.59
C PRO A 159 32.16 -8.89 11.40
N ASN A 160 31.49 -9.75 12.17
CA ASN A 160 30.32 -9.37 12.98
C ASN A 160 30.74 -8.58 14.24
N ASP A 161 31.15 -7.32 14.05
CA ASP A 161 31.66 -6.44 15.09
C ASP A 161 30.96 -5.06 15.14
N ALA A 162 31.35 -4.25 16.12
CA ALA A 162 30.76 -2.94 16.34
C ALA A 162 30.95 -1.97 15.16
N ALA A 163 32.01 -2.13 14.35
CA ALA A 163 32.23 -1.31 13.18
C ALA A 163 31.24 -1.67 12.06
N LEU A 164 31.01 -2.98 11.83
CA LEU A 164 29.98 -3.44 10.90
C LEU A 164 28.60 -2.95 11.32
N TRP A 165 28.24 -3.08 12.60
CA TRP A 165 26.93 -2.65 13.11
C TRP A 165 26.70 -1.15 12.90
N MET A 166 27.72 -0.33 13.16
CA MET A 166 27.67 1.10 12.92
C MET A 166 27.47 1.40 11.42
N ALA A 167 28.21 0.72 10.54
CA ALA A 167 28.09 0.92 9.10
C ALA A 167 26.70 0.51 8.56
N VAL A 168 26.14 -0.61 9.03
CA VAL A 168 24.77 -1.05 8.73
C VAL A 168 23.76 0.00 9.18
N ARG A 169 23.82 0.42 10.45
CA ARG A 169 22.91 1.43 11.00
C ARG A 169 22.97 2.72 10.18
N THR A 170 24.16 3.27 9.94
CA THR A 170 24.32 4.51 9.17
C THR A 170 23.82 4.37 7.73
N SER A 171 24.02 3.22 7.08
CA SER A 171 23.49 2.98 5.73
C SER A 171 21.95 3.04 5.70
N ILE A 172 21.29 2.38 6.66
CA ILE A 172 19.82 2.35 6.75
C ILE A 172 19.29 3.75 7.12
N GLU A 173 19.90 4.42 8.09
CA GLU A 173 19.51 5.78 8.50
C GLU A 173 19.58 6.75 7.32
N ASN A 174 20.67 6.74 6.56
CA ASN A 174 20.84 7.62 5.39
C ASN A 174 19.74 7.37 4.34
N PHE A 175 19.38 6.12 4.09
CA PHE A 175 18.29 5.76 3.19
C PHE A 175 16.93 6.28 3.70
N LEU A 176 16.62 6.07 4.99
CA LEU A 176 15.36 6.51 5.59
C LEU A 176 15.25 8.04 5.70
N VAL A 177 16.36 8.76 5.92
CA VAL A 177 16.40 10.24 5.83
C VAL A 177 15.98 10.70 4.44
N GLY A 178 16.45 10.04 3.38
CA GLY A 178 16.04 10.34 2.00
C GLY A 178 14.52 10.17 1.82
N PHE A 179 13.98 9.07 2.33
CA PHE A 179 12.55 8.77 2.29
C PHE A 179 11.69 9.77 3.07
N TRP A 180 12.14 10.14 4.27
CA TRP A 180 11.48 11.14 5.11
C TRP A 180 11.48 12.53 4.44
N ARG A 181 12.62 12.97 3.89
CA ARG A 181 12.71 14.25 3.17
C ARG A 181 11.81 14.31 1.94
N ALA A 182 11.57 13.17 1.28
CA ALA A 182 10.62 13.06 0.17
C ALA A 182 9.15 13.08 0.62
N GLY A 183 8.88 13.13 1.93
CA GLY A 183 7.52 13.11 2.50
C GLY A 183 6.91 11.71 2.60
N GLY A 184 7.73 10.65 2.52
CA GLY A 184 7.25 9.27 2.62
C GLY A 184 7.00 8.77 4.04
N LEU A 185 7.61 9.42 5.04
CA LEU A 185 7.46 9.12 6.46
C LEU A 185 6.92 10.34 7.20
N GLN A 186 6.09 10.11 8.22
CA GLN A 186 5.48 11.15 9.04
C GLN A 186 6.42 11.56 10.18
N GLY A 187 6.56 12.87 10.43
CA GLY A 187 7.33 13.40 11.57
C GLY A 187 7.94 14.74 11.21
N ALA A 188 8.01 15.67 12.16
CA ALA A 188 8.66 16.96 11.96
C ALA A 188 10.19 16.84 11.98
N LYS A 189 10.71 15.76 12.57
CA LYS A 189 12.14 15.43 12.64
C LYS A 189 12.36 13.93 12.33
N PRO A 190 13.56 13.52 11.91
CA PRO A 190 13.86 12.12 11.61
C PRO A 190 13.52 11.17 12.77
N GLU A 191 13.75 11.58 14.02
CA GLU A 191 13.58 10.73 15.20
C GLU A 191 12.09 10.46 15.53
N GLU A 192 11.19 11.28 15.01
CA GLU A 192 9.74 11.04 15.05
C GLU A 192 9.27 10.13 13.91
N ALA A 193 10.05 10.07 12.82
CA ALA A 193 9.70 9.39 11.59
C ALA A 193 10.22 7.95 11.51
N PHE A 194 11.39 7.69 12.09
CA PHE A 194 11.95 6.34 12.14
C PHE A 194 13.00 6.20 13.25
N PHE A 195 13.35 4.95 13.55
CA PHE A 195 14.54 4.62 14.32
C PHE A 195 15.24 3.40 13.72
N VAL A 196 16.55 3.31 13.93
CA VAL A 196 17.36 2.15 13.54
C VAL A 196 18.24 1.76 14.73
N LYS A 197 18.11 0.51 15.17
CA LYS A 197 18.97 -0.07 16.21
C LYS A 197 19.72 -1.27 15.65
N CYS A 198 21.03 -1.28 15.84
CA CYS A 198 21.91 -2.36 15.44
C CYS A 198 23.14 -2.28 16.36
N ASP A 199 23.04 -2.93 17.51
CA ASP A 199 24.04 -2.92 18.58
C ASP A 199 23.79 -4.08 19.57
N ARG A 200 24.50 -4.08 20.69
CA ARG A 200 24.34 -5.09 21.76
C ARG A 200 22.96 -5.12 22.40
N ASP A 201 22.14 -4.08 22.27
CA ASP A 201 20.76 -4.12 22.79
C ASP A 201 19.83 -4.92 21.88
N THR A 202 20.25 -5.15 20.62
CA THR A 202 19.51 -5.93 19.63
C THR A 202 20.01 -7.36 19.46
N MET A 203 21.19 -7.70 20.01
CA MET A 203 21.86 -8.98 19.80
C MET A 203 22.43 -9.55 21.09
N THR A 204 22.17 -10.83 21.35
CA THR A 204 22.82 -11.57 22.42
C THR A 204 24.22 -12.05 22.00
N GLN A 205 25.01 -12.56 22.95
CA GLN A 205 26.30 -13.20 22.60
C GLN A 205 26.08 -14.45 21.74
N ASP A 206 25.00 -15.21 22.00
CA ASP A 206 24.62 -16.37 21.18
C ASP A 206 24.32 -15.97 19.73
N ASP A 207 23.62 -14.84 19.52
CA ASP A 207 23.37 -14.34 18.16
C ASP A 207 24.67 -14.08 17.41
N ILE A 208 25.63 -13.43 18.06
CA ILE A 208 26.93 -13.09 17.46
C ILE A 208 27.76 -14.34 17.18
N ASP A 209 27.82 -15.26 18.14
CA ASP A 209 28.57 -16.51 18.00
C ASP A 209 28.01 -17.40 16.88
N ASN A 210 26.71 -17.29 16.60
CA ASN A 210 26.04 -17.94 15.47
C ASN A 210 25.98 -17.09 14.19
N GLY A 211 26.73 -15.98 14.14
CA GLY A 211 26.85 -15.12 12.95
C GLY A 211 25.56 -14.35 12.58
N ARG A 212 24.63 -14.18 13.52
CA ARG A 212 23.43 -13.36 13.34
C ARG A 212 23.74 -11.90 13.63
N LEU A 213 23.32 -11.03 12.70
CA LEU A 213 23.26 -9.59 12.90
C LEU A 213 21.79 -9.19 12.89
N ILE A 214 21.30 -8.65 14.01
CA ILE A 214 19.90 -8.27 14.18
C ILE A 214 19.81 -6.75 14.17
N CYS A 215 19.14 -6.20 13.17
CA CYS A 215 18.83 -4.77 13.10
C CYS A 215 17.32 -4.57 13.27
N VAL A 216 16.93 -3.74 14.23
CA VAL A 216 15.53 -3.39 14.51
C VAL A 216 15.24 -2.02 13.93
N ILE A 217 14.24 -1.95 13.05
CA ILE A 217 13.88 -0.74 12.32
C ILE A 217 12.40 -0.46 12.60
N GLY A 218 12.10 0.76 13.05
CA GLY A 218 10.74 1.27 13.14
C GLY A 218 10.56 2.45 12.21
N VAL A 219 9.39 2.55 11.57
CA VAL A 219 9.05 3.67 10.67
C VAL A 219 7.61 4.12 10.91
N ALA A 220 7.35 5.41 10.73
CA ALA A 220 6.04 6.04 10.82
C ALA A 220 5.51 6.32 9.39
N PRO A 221 4.69 5.44 8.81
CA PRO A 221 4.18 5.62 7.45
C PRO A 221 3.12 6.73 7.39
N VAL A 222 3.10 7.49 6.30
CA VAL A 222 2.03 8.48 6.06
C VAL A 222 0.71 7.75 5.77
N LYS A 223 -0.31 8.01 6.58
CA LYS A 223 -1.68 7.51 6.35
C LYS A 223 -2.49 8.53 5.54
N ALA A 224 -3.25 8.05 4.56
CA ALA A 224 -4.06 8.92 3.70
C ALA A 224 -5.29 9.47 4.47
N ALA A 225 -5.66 10.72 4.20
CA ALA A 225 -6.91 11.30 4.66
C ALA A 225 -8.07 10.71 3.84
N GLU A 226 -8.85 9.85 4.46
CA GLU A 226 -9.98 9.17 3.81
C GLU A 226 -11.30 9.94 3.94
N PHE A 227 -11.46 10.71 5.02
CA PHE A 227 -12.62 11.55 5.29
C PHE A 227 -12.16 12.96 5.61
N VAL A 228 -12.87 13.95 5.06
CA VAL A 228 -12.68 15.37 5.42
C VAL A 228 -13.89 15.81 6.22
N ILE A 229 -13.70 16.00 7.53
CA ILE A 229 -14.76 16.51 8.42
C ILE A 229 -14.53 18.01 8.60
N ILE A 230 -15.36 18.84 7.96
CA ILE A 230 -15.33 20.30 8.11
C ILE A 230 -16.32 20.70 9.20
N ARG A 231 -15.84 21.35 10.27
CA ARG A 231 -16.69 21.90 11.33
C ARG A 231 -16.62 23.42 11.25
N ILE A 232 -17.76 24.08 11.05
CA ILE A 232 -17.88 25.54 11.01
C ILE A 232 -18.60 25.98 12.28
N GLY A 233 -17.98 26.89 13.03
CA GLY A 233 -18.57 27.54 14.20
C GLY A 233 -18.63 29.05 14.00
N ILE A 234 -19.58 29.70 14.67
CA ILE A 234 -19.60 31.15 14.76
C ILE A 234 -18.58 31.56 15.82
N TRP A 235 -17.63 32.40 15.44
CA TRP A 235 -16.72 33.05 16.37
C TRP A 235 -17.35 34.39 16.79
N MET A 236 -17.65 34.53 18.09
CA MET A 236 -17.97 35.81 18.73
C MET A 236 -16.82 36.22 19.63
#